data_AF-A0AAJ2UH91-F1
#
_entry.id   AF-A0AAJ2UH91-F1
#
_cell.length_a   1.000
_cell.length_b   1.000
_cell.length_c   1.000
_cell.angle_alpha   90.00
_cell.angle_beta   90.00
_cell.angle_gamma   90.00
#
_symmetry.space_group_name_H-M   'P 1'
#
loop_
_entity.id
_entity.type
_entity.pdbx_description
1 polymer ?
#
loop_
_entity_poly.entity_id
_entity_poly.type
_entity_poly.pdbx_seq_one_letter_code
_entity_poly.pdbx_strand_id
1 'polypeptide(L)'
;MHPLIKALMGVIIVVASIYYIFAGIPGYLKPALSDVLVVLNGAIPIFVLLIGVFIIWLEWDEWKIERELAKEEKEAEKKEKRAKRKK
;
A
#
# COMPACT_ATOMS: atom_id res chain seq x y z
N MET A 1 -15.36 23.59 23.23
CA MET A 1 -13.94 23.82 22.87
C MET A 1 -13.91 24.62 21.57
N HIS A 2 -13.41 25.86 21.60
CA HIS A 2 -13.47 26.77 20.45
C HIS A 2 -12.62 26.24 19.27
N PRO A 3 -13.15 26.18 18.03
CA PRO A 3 -12.42 25.66 16.87
C PRO A 3 -11.04 26.31 16.65
N LEU A 4 -10.92 27.62 16.88
CA LEU A 4 -9.62 28.32 16.82
C LEU A 4 -8.56 27.75 17.78
N ILE A 5 -8.95 27.35 18.99
CA ILE A 5 -8.01 26.83 19.99
C ILE A 5 -7.43 25.49 19.52
N LYS A 6 -8.26 24.63 18.92
CA LYS A 6 -7.79 23.36 18.33
C LYS A 6 -6.81 23.58 17.19
N ALA A 7 -7.12 24.52 16.29
CA ALA A 7 -6.24 24.85 15.17
C ALA A 7 -4.89 25.40 15.67
N LEU A 8 -4.90 26.32 16.65
CA LEU A 8 -3.70 26.88 17.24
C LEU A 8 -2.85 25.80 17.93
N MET A 9 -3.47 24.90 18.69
CA MET A 9 -2.78 23.77 19.31
C MET A 9 -2.11 22.87 18.27
N GLY A 10 -2.81 22.58 17.17
CA GLY A 10 -2.23 21.80 16.06
C GLY A 10 -0.98 22.47 15.49
N VAL A 11 -1.02 23.77 15.24
CA VAL A 11 0.14 24.53 14.73
C VAL A 11 1.30 24.49 15.71
N ILE A 12 1.04 24.70 17.01
CA ILE A 12 2.09 24.65 18.05
C ILE A 12 2.76 23.27 18.07
N ILE A 13 1.99 22.19 18.02
CA ILE A 13 2.52 20.82 18.01
C ILE A 13 3.40 20.58 16.78
N VAL A 14 2.94 21.03 15.60
CA VAL A 14 3.71 20.88 14.35
C VAL A 14 5.04 21.63 14.44
N VAL A 15 5.02 22.90 14.83
CA VAL A 15 6.23 23.72 14.95
C VAL A 15 7.19 23.15 15.97
N ALA A 16 6.69 22.73 17.14
CA ALA A 16 7.50 22.11 18.19
C ALA A 16 8.12 20.79 17.72
N SER A 17 7.37 19.97 16.98
CA SER A 17 7.88 18.71 16.43
C SER A 17 8.96 18.94 15.38
N ILE A 18 8.75 19.88 14.45
CA ILE A 18 9.77 20.25 13.45
C ILE A 18 11.03 20.76 14.14
N TYR A 19 10.88 21.66 15.12
CA TYR A 19 12.03 22.19 15.88
C TYR A 19 12.79 21.06 16.57
N TYR A 20 12.09 20.15 17.25
CA TYR A 20 12.72 18.99 17.90
C TYR A 20 13.49 18.10 16.92
N ILE A 21 12.92 17.81 15.75
CA ILE A 21 13.56 16.98 14.73
C ILE A 21 14.90 17.57 14.27
N PHE A 22 14.95 18.88 13.99
CA PHE A 22 16.11 19.51 13.37
C PHE A 22 17.10 20.13 14.37
N ALA A 23 16.60 20.74 15.45
CA ALA A 23 17.41 21.48 16.41
C ALA A 23 17.59 20.75 17.75
N GLY A 24 16.72 19.77 18.06
CA GLY A 24 16.68 19.15 19.39
C GLY A 24 16.21 20.11 20.47
N ILE A 25 16.33 19.70 21.73
CA ILE A 25 16.10 20.55 22.91
C ILE A 25 17.46 20.72 23.62
N PRO A 26 18.08 21.91 23.56
CA PRO A 26 19.38 22.14 24.18
C PRO A 26 19.41 21.69 25.65
N GLY A 27 20.37 20.84 25.99
CA GLY A 27 20.55 20.31 27.36
C GLY A 27 19.66 19.13 27.75
N TYR A 28 18.68 18.74 26.92
CA TYR A 28 17.76 17.64 27.22
C TYR A 28 17.72 16.57 26.12
N LEU A 29 17.52 16.97 24.87
CA LEU A 29 17.36 16.03 23.76
C LEU A 29 18.19 16.45 22.54
N LYS A 30 18.88 15.49 21.93
CA LYS A 30 19.57 15.70 20.66
C LYS A 30 18.56 15.84 19.50
N PRO A 31 18.96 16.44 18.36
CA PRO A 31 18.12 16.45 17.17
C PRO A 31 17.67 15.03 16.78
N ALA A 32 16.37 14.85 16.61
CA ALA A 32 15.76 13.53 16.35
C ALA A 32 15.74 13.14 14.86
N LEU A 33 16.43 13.89 14.00
CA LEU A 33 16.48 13.59 12.56
C LEU A 33 16.92 12.16 12.27
N SER A 34 17.95 11.67 12.98
CA SER A 34 18.42 10.29 12.83
C SER A 34 17.32 9.29 13.18
N ASP A 35 16.56 9.53 14.25
CA ASP A 35 15.51 8.62 14.69
C ASP A 35 14.34 8.58 13.68
N VAL A 36 13.96 9.75 13.14
CA VAL A 36 12.96 9.84 12.06
C VAL A 36 13.42 9.05 10.84
N LEU A 37 14.68 9.19 10.44
CA LEU A 37 15.24 8.44 9.32
C LEU A 37 15.26 6.93 9.60
N VAL A 38 15.57 6.50 10.83
CA VAL A 38 15.51 5.08 11.21
C VAL A 38 14.10 4.53 11.08
N VAL A 39 13.08 5.25 11.56
CA VAL A 39 11.68 4.84 11.44
C VAL A 39 11.25 4.78 9.97
N LEU A 40 11.59 5.78 9.17
CA LEU A 40 11.28 5.79 7.73
C LEU A 40 11.97 4.64 7.00
N ASN A 41 13.25 4.40 7.28
CA ASN A 41 14.02 3.30 6.68
C ASN A 41 13.51 1.93 7.13
N GLY A 42 12.92 1.80 8.32
CA GLY A 42 12.28 0.56 8.77
C GLY A 42 10.89 0.37 8.15
N ALA A 43 10.10 1.43 8.05
CA ALA A 43 8.70 1.35 7.60
C ALA A 43 8.56 1.26 6.08
N ILE A 44 9.26 2.12 5.32
CA ILE A 44 9.11 2.22 3.87
C ILE A 44 9.37 0.88 3.17
N PRO A 45 10.47 0.14 3.43
CA PRO A 45 10.71 -1.13 2.76
C PRO A 45 9.62 -2.17 3.03
N ILE A 46 9.06 -2.19 4.24
CA ILE A 46 7.96 -3.10 4.58
C ILE A 46 6.71 -2.75 3.76
N PHE A 47 6.35 -1.47 3.66
CA PHE A 47 5.24 -1.04 2.81
C PHE A 47 5.46 -1.39 1.33
N VAL A 48 6.68 -1.17 0.82
CA VAL A 48 7.03 -1.54 -0.57
C VAL A 48 6.92 -3.05 -0.78
N LEU A 49 7.37 -3.86 0.19
CA LEU A 49 7.21 -5.32 0.15
C LEU A 49 5.73 -5.72 0.09
N LEU A 50 4.89 -5.13 0.95
CA LEU A 50 3.45 -5.41 0.97
C LEU A 50 2.77 -5.03 -0.35
N ILE A 51 3.13 -3.87 -0.93
CA ILE A 51 2.64 -3.45 -2.25
C ILE A 51 3.10 -4.45 -3.32
N GLY A 52 4.36 -4.90 -3.30
CA GLY A 52 4.88 -5.88 -4.24
C GLY A 52 4.13 -7.22 -4.16
N VAL A 53 3.88 -7.72 -2.95
CA VAL A 53 3.08 -8.93 -2.73
C VAL A 53 1.66 -8.74 -3.25
N PHE A 54 1.06 -7.58 -3.00
CA PHE A 54 -0.28 -7.26 -3.48
C PHE A 54 -0.38 -7.26 -5.01
N ILE A 55 0.60 -6.69 -5.71
CA ILE A 55 0.65 -6.70 -7.18
C ILE A 55 0.77 -8.13 -7.71
N ILE A 56 1.67 -8.95 -7.15
CA ILE A 56 1.82 -10.35 -7.57
C ILE A 56 0.53 -11.13 -7.35
N TRP A 57 -0.16 -10.86 -6.23
CA TRP A 57 -1.42 -11.51 -5.92
C TRP A 57 -2.53 -11.15 -6.92
N LEU A 58 -2.63 -9.87 -7.33
CA LEU A 58 -3.58 -9.45 -8.36
C LEU A 58 -3.30 -10.11 -9.71
N GLU A 59 -2.04 -10.11 -10.15
CA GLU A 59 -1.64 -10.73 -11.42
C GLU A 59 -1.94 -12.24 -11.42
N TRP A 60 -1.70 -12.92 -10.30
CA TRP A 60 -2.03 -14.34 -10.14
C TRP A 60 -3.54 -14.59 -10.29
N ASP A 61 -4.36 -13.71 -9.72
CA ASP A 61 -5.82 -13.83 -9.80
C ASP A 61 -6.31 -13.67 -11.25
N GLU A 62 -5.79 -12.66 -11.96
CA GLU A 62 -6.09 -12.43 -13.38
C GLU A 62 -5.71 -13.64 -14.25
N TRP A 63 -4.50 -14.20 -14.07
CA TRP A 63 -4.06 -15.40 -14.79
C TRP A 63 -4.96 -16.61 -14.52
N LYS A 64 -5.50 -16.73 -13.31
CA LYS A 64 -6.41 -17.83 -12.97
C LYS A 64 -7.74 -17.68 -13.71
N ILE A 65 -8.29 -16.47 -13.76
CA ILE A 65 -9.54 -16.15 -14.45
C ILE A 65 -9.39 -16.42 -15.97
N GLU A 66 -8.32 -15.94 -16.59
CA GLU A 66 -8.05 -16.19 -18.02
C GLU A 66 -7.99 -17.69 -18.34
N ARG A 67 -7.35 -18.48 -17.45
CA ARG A 67 -7.27 -19.94 -17.63
C ARG A 67 -8.62 -20.63 -17.47
N GLU A 68 -9.50 -20.13 -16.62
CA GLU A 68 -10.86 -20.65 -16.46
C GLU A 68 -11.72 -20.33 -17.69
N LEU A 69 -11.69 -19.08 -18.17
CA LEU A 69 -12.38 -18.66 -19.40
C LEU A 69 -11.92 -19.47 -20.62
N ALA A 70 -10.60 -19.64 -20.81
CA ALA A 70 -10.07 -20.41 -21.92
C ALA A 70 -10.45 -21.90 -21.88
N LYS A 71 -10.76 -22.47 -20.70
CA LYS A 71 -11.28 -23.83 -20.60
C LYS A 71 -12.75 -23.89 -21.01
N GLU A 72 -13.56 -22.95 -20.53
CA GLU A 72 -14.98 -22.87 -20.87
C GLU A 72 -15.21 -22.71 -22.37
N GLU A 73 -14.45 -21.83 -23.03
CA GLU A 73 -14.51 -21.64 -24.49
C GLU A 73 -14.17 -22.95 -25.24
N LYS A 74 -13.10 -23.64 -24.84
CA LYS A 74 -12.70 -24.92 -25.46
C LYS A 74 -13.75 -26.01 -25.26
N GLU A 75 -14.41 -26.05 -24.11
CA GLU A 75 -15.49 -26.99 -23.86
C GLU A 75 -16.75 -26.67 -24.67
N ALA A 76 -17.11 -25.39 -24.78
CA ALA A 76 -18.20 -24.91 -25.61
C ALA A 76 -17.98 -25.29 -27.09
N GLU A 77 -16.79 -25.02 -27.63
CA GLU A 77 -16.45 -25.42 -29.00
C GLU A 77 -16.54 -26.94 -29.21
N LYS A 78 -16.04 -27.75 -28.27
CA LYS A 78 -16.11 -29.21 -28.36
C LYS A 78 -17.55 -29.69 -28.34
N LYS A 79 -18.41 -29.09 -27.51
CA LYS A 79 -19.86 -29.40 -27.47
C LYS A 79 -20.52 -29.04 -28.79
N GLU A 80 -20.24 -27.86 -29.35
CA GLU A 80 -20.81 -27.43 -30.63
C GLU A 80 -20.36 -28.34 -31.80
N LYS A 81 -19.06 -28.67 -31.88
CA LYS A 81 -18.52 -29.60 -32.88
C LYS A 81 -19.16 -30.98 -32.77
N ARG A 82 -19.41 -31.49 -31.55
CA ARG A 82 -20.12 -32.77 -31.33
C ARG A 82 -21.59 -32.69 -31.73
N ALA A 83 -22.28 -31.57 -31.47
CA ALA A 83 -23.67 -31.38 -31.86
C ALA A 83 -23.82 -31.34 -33.39
N LYS A 84 -22.93 -30.62 -34.09
CA LYS A 84 -22.91 -30.58 -35.57
C LYS A 84 -22.65 -31.95 -36.21
N ARG A 85 -21.84 -32.81 -35.60
CA ARG A 85 -21.55 -34.17 -36.10
C ARG A 85 -22.69 -35.18 -35.90
N LYS A 86 -23.65 -34.90 -35.01
CA LYS A 86 -24.80 -35.77 -34.73
C LYS A 86 -26.06 -35.41 -35.55
N LYS A 87 -26.03 -34.29 -36.26
CA LYS A 87 -27.13 -33.78 -37.09
C LYS A 87 -26.83 -34.09 -38.55
#